data_AF-A0AAD2YKF8-F1
#
_entry.id   AF-A0AAD2YKF8-F1
#
_cell.length_a   1.000
_cell.length_b   1.000
_cell.length_c   1.000
_cell.angle_alpha   90.00
_cell.angle_beta   90.00
_cell.angle_gamma   90.00
#
_symmetry.space_group_name_H-M   'P 1'
#
loop_
_entity.id
_entity.type
_entity.pdbx_description
1 polymer ?
#
loop_
_entity_poly.entity_id
_entity_poly.type
_entity_poly.pdbx_seq_one_letter_code
_entity_poly.pdbx_strand_id
1 'polypeptide(L)'
;MPQKLSERAWLVVNRYGDGESFAKKFNPSLQVVCAQNVERSFRGNAPSLALLGETYPDEQVNTWIIAQLMDLYKFAGVKEKPTFQQVLELSVMIRVEYYYLKASELLLFFFKLKAGEYGTFYGVVDPMVIMSALIEFKAYRKRQLEKYDREGQERQREERYEKQGKNSVPFPDHLEFLKKIMESE
;
A
#
# COMPACT_ATOMS: atom_id res chain seq x y z
N MET A 1 -31.42 2.96 -11.38
CA MET A 1 -31.38 1.84 -10.41
C MET A 1 -30.13 2.02 -9.57
N PRO A 2 -30.15 1.83 -8.23
CA PRO A 2 -28.92 1.82 -7.45
C PRO A 2 -28.03 0.69 -7.97
N GLN A 3 -26.82 1.03 -8.39
CA GLN A 3 -25.86 0.09 -8.95
C GLN A 3 -25.50 -0.92 -7.85
N LYS A 4 -25.72 -2.21 -8.13
CA LYS A 4 -25.42 -3.28 -7.19
C LYS A 4 -23.91 -3.29 -6.96
N LEU A 5 -23.47 -3.04 -5.73
CA LEU A 5 -22.06 -3.06 -5.34
C LEU A 5 -21.42 -4.40 -5.72
N SER A 6 -20.16 -4.38 -6.18
CA SER A 6 -19.39 -5.61 -6.32
C SER A 6 -19.13 -6.25 -4.96
N GLU A 7 -18.80 -7.55 -4.96
CA GLU A 7 -18.42 -8.27 -3.74
C GLU A 7 -17.26 -7.57 -3.00
N ARG A 8 -16.28 -7.04 -3.75
CA ARG A 8 -15.12 -6.33 -3.19
C ARG A 8 -15.55 -5.03 -2.50
N ALA A 9 -16.44 -4.26 -3.12
CA ALA A 9 -16.97 -3.03 -2.54
C ALA A 9 -17.81 -3.34 -1.28
N TRP A 10 -18.60 -4.41 -1.30
CA TRP A 10 -19.35 -4.86 -0.13
C TRP A 10 -18.43 -5.23 1.05
N LEU A 11 -17.32 -5.92 0.80
CA LEU A 11 -16.32 -6.24 1.83
C LEU A 11 -15.69 -4.99 2.46
N VAL A 12 -15.52 -3.91 1.67
CA VAL A 12 -15.04 -2.62 2.18
C VAL A 12 -16.08 -2.00 3.12
N VAL A 13 -17.35 -1.91 2.70
CA VAL A 13 -18.43 -1.39 3.55
C VAL A 13 -18.56 -2.20 4.84
N ASN A 14 -18.55 -3.53 4.75
CA ASN A 14 -18.68 -4.40 5.92
C ASN A 14 -17.51 -4.21 6.92
N ARG A 15 -16.31 -3.89 6.43
CA ARG A 15 -15.11 -3.74 7.26
C ARG A 15 -14.90 -2.33 7.81
N TYR A 16 -15.28 -1.31 7.05
CA TYR A 16 -14.93 0.09 7.33
C TYR A 16 -16.14 1.00 7.54
N GLY A 17 -17.35 0.52 7.26
CA GLY A 17 -18.58 1.29 7.34
C GLY A 17 -18.79 2.19 6.11
N ASP A 18 -19.51 3.28 6.32
CA ASP A 18 -19.63 4.36 5.33
C ASP A 18 -18.30 5.11 5.14
N GLY A 19 -18.26 6.02 4.16
CA GLY A 19 -17.03 6.74 3.86
C GLY A 19 -16.58 7.69 4.98
N GLU A 20 -17.48 8.12 5.89
CA GLU A 20 -17.12 8.93 7.05
C GLU A 20 -16.38 8.08 8.09
N SER A 21 -16.92 6.89 8.38
CA SER A 21 -16.30 5.89 9.25
C SER A 21 -14.94 5.45 8.69
N PHE A 22 -14.86 5.24 7.37
CA PHE A 22 -13.60 4.99 6.68
C PHE A 22 -12.61 6.16 6.87
N ALA A 23 -13.02 7.40 6.61
CA ALA A 23 -12.16 8.57 6.72
C ALA A 23 -11.66 8.80 8.15
N LYS A 24 -12.51 8.59 9.17
CA LYS A 24 -12.13 8.61 10.59
C LYS A 24 -11.06 7.56 10.90
N LYS A 25 -11.17 6.38 10.31
CA LYS A 25 -10.22 5.28 10.52
C LYS A 25 -8.88 5.53 9.80
N PHE A 26 -8.91 6.05 8.58
CA PHE A 26 -7.74 6.39 7.76
C PHE A 26 -7.37 7.88 7.88
N ASN A 27 -7.49 8.46 9.08
CA ASN A 27 -7.15 9.86 9.31
C ASN A 27 -5.61 10.08 9.30
N PRO A 28 -5.12 11.34 9.20
CA PRO A 28 -3.69 11.63 9.12
C PRO A 28 -2.82 11.07 10.26
N SER A 29 -3.37 10.82 11.45
CA SER A 29 -2.63 10.20 12.56
C SER A 29 -2.18 8.77 12.23
N LEU A 30 -2.88 8.08 11.33
CA LEU A 30 -2.51 6.73 10.89
C LEU A 30 -1.27 6.71 9.98
N GLN A 31 -0.83 7.86 9.46
CA GLN A 31 0.41 7.96 8.67
C GLN A 31 1.63 7.43 9.44
N VAL A 32 1.72 7.72 10.75
CA VAL A 32 2.82 7.23 11.62
C VAL A 32 2.79 5.71 11.73
N VAL A 33 1.60 5.11 11.90
CA VAL A 33 1.44 3.65 11.99
C VAL A 33 1.83 2.98 10.68
N CYS A 34 1.46 3.58 9.54
CA CYS A 34 1.85 3.10 8.22
C CYS A 34 3.37 3.15 7.99
N ALA A 35 4.04 4.18 8.51
CA ALA A 35 5.50 4.31 8.45
C ALA A 35 6.23 3.34 9.37
N GLN A 36 5.69 3.06 10.56
CA GLN A 36 6.23 2.05 11.47
C GLN A 36 6.03 0.61 10.93
N ASN A 37 5.05 0.42 10.05
CA ASN A 37 4.66 -0.90 9.53
C ASN A 37 4.68 -0.91 7.99
N VAL A 38 5.82 -0.58 7.38
CA VAL A 38 5.98 -0.41 5.93
C VAL A 38 5.47 -1.62 5.14
N GLU A 39 5.90 -2.83 5.48
CA GLU A 39 5.46 -4.06 4.79
C GLU A 39 3.93 -4.21 4.84
N ARG A 40 3.32 -3.95 6.00
CA ARG A 40 1.86 -4.03 6.18
C ARG A 40 1.13 -2.99 5.34
N SER A 41 1.72 -1.81 5.12
CA SER A 41 1.14 -0.78 4.25
C SER A 41 1.01 -1.26 2.80
N PHE A 42 1.93 -2.10 2.33
CA PHE A 42 1.91 -2.67 0.98
C PHE A 42 1.15 -4.00 0.89
N ARG A 43 1.41 -4.96 1.80
CA ARG A 43 0.83 -6.32 1.75
C ARG A 43 -0.52 -6.44 2.44
N GLY A 44 -0.91 -5.43 3.22
CA GLY A 44 -2.19 -5.41 3.93
C GLY A 44 -3.40 -5.28 3.01
N ASN A 45 -4.57 -5.42 3.64
CA ASN A 45 -5.89 -5.47 2.97
C ASN A 45 -6.61 -4.11 2.99
N ALA A 46 -5.87 -3.00 2.99
CA ALA A 46 -6.46 -1.68 2.78
C ALA A 46 -6.96 -1.58 1.32
N PRO A 47 -8.13 -0.96 1.09
CA PRO A 47 -8.67 -0.80 -0.26
C PRO A 47 -7.82 0.16 -1.09
N SER A 48 -7.77 -0.04 -2.42
CA SER A 48 -7.20 0.92 -3.36
C SER A 48 -8.11 2.12 -3.57
N LEU A 49 -7.57 3.24 -4.06
CA LEU A 49 -8.38 4.41 -4.41
C LEU A 49 -9.46 4.07 -5.44
N ALA A 50 -9.16 3.18 -6.39
CA ALA A 50 -10.14 2.69 -7.36
C ALA A 50 -11.30 1.94 -6.67
N LEU A 51 -10.98 1.05 -5.72
CA LEU A 51 -12.01 0.32 -4.98
C LEU A 51 -12.79 1.26 -4.06
N LEU A 52 -12.15 2.29 -3.51
CA LEU A 52 -12.84 3.33 -2.74
C LEU A 52 -13.80 4.15 -3.61
N GLY A 53 -13.42 4.52 -4.84
CA GLY A 53 -14.31 5.19 -5.79
C GLY A 53 -15.46 4.31 -6.30
N GLU A 54 -15.29 2.99 -6.28
CA GLU A 54 -16.39 2.04 -6.52
C GLU A 54 -17.33 1.92 -5.30
N THR A 55 -16.80 2.12 -4.09
CA THR A 55 -17.51 1.87 -2.83
C THR A 55 -18.24 3.11 -2.29
N TYR A 56 -17.62 4.28 -2.38
CA TYR A 56 -18.08 5.54 -1.82
C TYR A 56 -18.20 6.61 -2.92
N PRO A 57 -19.04 7.64 -2.73
CA PRO A 57 -19.09 8.76 -3.65
C PRO A 57 -17.71 9.40 -3.84
N ASP A 58 -17.38 9.77 -5.08
CA ASP A 58 -16.10 10.40 -5.45
C ASP A 58 -15.77 11.62 -4.56
N GLU A 59 -16.77 12.44 -4.23
CA GLU A 59 -16.65 13.59 -3.34
C GLU A 59 -16.13 13.21 -1.95
N GLN A 60 -16.54 12.07 -1.42
CA GLN A 60 -16.13 11.59 -0.12
C GLN A 60 -14.69 11.06 -0.14
N VAL A 61 -14.30 10.37 -1.21
CA VAL A 61 -12.91 9.92 -1.42
C VAL A 61 -11.99 11.14 -1.60
N ASN A 62 -12.40 12.12 -2.40
CA ASN A 62 -11.65 13.38 -2.59
C ASN A 62 -11.53 14.14 -1.26
N THR A 63 -12.60 14.25 -0.47
CA THR A 63 -12.58 14.88 0.86
C THR A 63 -11.57 14.21 1.79
N TRP A 64 -11.48 12.88 1.75
CA TRP A 64 -10.48 12.15 2.53
C TRP A 64 -9.05 12.45 2.07
N ILE A 65 -8.78 12.53 0.76
CA ILE A 65 -7.46 12.93 0.23
C ILE A 65 -7.13 14.38 0.60
N ILE A 66 -8.11 15.28 0.49
CA ILE A 66 -8.00 16.69 0.92
C ILE A 66 -7.58 16.76 2.39
N ALA A 67 -8.15 15.94 3.28
CA ALA A 67 -7.76 15.92 4.69
C ALA A 67 -6.26 15.58 4.87
N GLN A 68 -5.69 14.69 4.06
CA GLN A 68 -4.25 14.39 4.09
C GLN A 68 -3.40 15.54 3.55
N LEU A 69 -3.85 16.17 2.47
CA LEU A 69 -3.19 17.34 1.88
C LEU A 69 -3.18 18.52 2.87
N MET A 70 -4.31 18.81 3.51
CA MET A 70 -4.42 19.89 4.50
C MET A 70 -3.51 19.64 5.71
N ASP A 71 -3.37 18.39 6.13
CA ASP A 71 -2.43 18.01 7.19
C ASP A 71 -0.96 18.20 6.76
N LEU A 72 -0.62 17.89 5.50
CA LEU A 72 0.69 18.22 4.92
C LEU A 72 0.94 19.74 4.89
N TYR A 73 0.00 20.53 4.37
CA TYR A 73 0.15 21.99 4.31
C TYR A 73 0.30 22.60 5.71
N LYS A 74 -0.43 22.09 6.70
CA LYS A 74 -0.30 22.49 8.10
C LYS A 74 1.09 22.16 8.65
N PHE A 75 1.60 20.96 8.38
CA PHE A 75 2.94 20.54 8.81
C PHE A 75 4.04 21.39 8.18
N ALA A 76 3.95 21.70 6.90
CA ALA A 76 4.96 22.48 6.18
C ALA A 76 5.01 23.96 6.60
N GLY A 77 4.01 24.46 7.33
CA GLY A 77 4.00 25.84 7.81
C GLY A 77 3.95 26.89 6.69
N VAL A 78 3.31 26.56 5.55
CA VAL A 78 3.21 27.47 4.41
C VAL A 78 2.54 28.79 4.82
N LYS A 79 3.15 29.92 4.47
CA LYS A 79 2.63 31.26 4.78
C LYS A 79 1.35 31.54 4.00
N GLU A 80 1.35 31.18 2.71
CA GLU A 80 0.19 31.25 1.84
C GLU A 80 -0.45 29.87 1.73
N LYS A 81 -1.73 29.80 2.09
CA LYS A 81 -2.50 28.56 2.00
C LYS A 81 -3.02 28.39 0.57
N PRO A 82 -2.99 27.17 0.02
CA PRO A 82 -3.63 26.91 -1.27
C PRO A 82 -5.13 27.20 -1.19
N THR A 83 -5.70 27.61 -2.32
CA THR A 83 -7.15 27.77 -2.44
C THR A 83 -7.84 26.40 -2.37
N PHE A 84 -9.10 26.36 -1.93
CA PHE A 84 -9.87 25.11 -1.91
C PHE A 84 -9.89 24.43 -3.29
N GLN A 85 -10.06 25.21 -4.36
CA GLN A 85 -10.08 24.71 -5.73
C GLN A 85 -8.76 24.00 -6.10
N GLN A 86 -7.60 24.58 -5.75
CA GLN A 86 -6.29 23.95 -6.00
C GLN A 86 -6.14 22.62 -5.24
N VAL A 87 -6.58 22.57 -3.97
CA VAL A 87 -6.49 21.33 -3.18
C VAL A 87 -7.46 20.27 -3.70
N LEU A 88 -8.66 20.68 -4.13
CA LEU A 88 -9.63 19.79 -4.75
C LEU A 88 -9.11 19.21 -6.07
N GLU A 89 -8.60 20.04 -6.97
CA GLU A 89 -7.99 19.60 -8.23
C GLU A 89 -6.85 18.61 -7.99
N LEU A 90 -5.94 18.93 -7.06
CA LEU A 90 -4.87 18.02 -6.68
C LEU A 90 -5.41 16.70 -6.12
N SER A 91 -6.45 16.73 -5.28
CA SER A 91 -7.05 15.51 -4.74
C SER A 91 -7.64 14.61 -5.84
N VAL A 92 -8.27 15.21 -6.86
CA VAL A 92 -8.82 14.50 -8.03
C VAL A 92 -7.68 13.91 -8.87
N MET A 93 -6.63 14.68 -9.15
CA MET A 93 -5.45 14.19 -9.88
C MET A 93 -4.82 12.98 -9.17
N ILE A 94 -4.66 13.05 -7.84
CA ILE A 94 -4.13 11.92 -7.06
C ILE A 94 -5.04 10.69 -7.21
N ARG A 95 -6.36 10.85 -7.04
CA ARG A 95 -7.32 9.74 -7.14
C ARG A 95 -7.31 9.07 -8.51
N VAL A 96 -7.23 9.87 -9.58
CA VAL A 96 -7.28 9.39 -10.96
C VAL A 96 -5.96 8.76 -11.39
N GLU A 97 -4.83 9.47 -11.22
CA GLU A 97 -3.52 9.00 -11.70
C GLU A 97 -2.94 7.87 -10.85
N TYR A 98 -3.28 7.84 -9.57
CA TYR A 98 -2.77 6.88 -8.60
C TYR A 98 -3.86 5.97 -8.06
N TYR A 99 -4.88 5.68 -8.88
CA TYR A 99 -6.05 4.84 -8.55
C TYR A 99 -5.68 3.47 -7.93
N TYR A 100 -4.52 2.93 -8.31
CA TYR A 100 -4.01 1.64 -7.84
C TYR A 100 -3.35 1.68 -6.45
N LEU A 101 -3.05 2.86 -5.90
CA LEU A 101 -2.49 2.97 -4.55
C LEU A 101 -3.53 2.56 -3.51
N LYS A 102 -3.09 1.82 -2.49
CA LYS A 102 -3.91 1.54 -1.30
C LYS A 102 -4.00 2.76 -0.41
N ALA A 103 -5.09 2.87 0.34
CA ALA A 103 -5.23 3.93 1.35
C ALA A 103 -4.03 3.95 2.32
N SER A 104 -3.55 2.78 2.76
CA SER A 104 -2.34 2.65 3.59
C SER A 104 -1.05 3.09 2.87
N GLU A 105 -0.93 2.84 1.56
CA GLU A 105 0.21 3.28 0.77
C GLU A 105 0.21 4.81 0.61
N LEU A 106 -0.96 5.42 0.40
CA LEU A 106 -1.07 6.88 0.32
C LEU A 106 -0.75 7.55 1.66
N LEU A 107 -1.17 6.97 2.79
CA LEU A 107 -0.78 7.45 4.12
C LEU A 107 0.74 7.32 4.36
N LEU A 108 1.34 6.21 3.94
CA LEU A 108 2.80 6.02 3.98
C LEU A 108 3.51 7.09 3.12
N PHE A 109 2.99 7.38 1.93
CA PHE A 109 3.51 8.44 1.06
C PHE A 109 3.54 9.79 1.80
N PHE A 110 2.43 10.21 2.40
CA PHE A 110 2.38 11.50 3.12
C PHE A 110 3.36 11.55 4.30
N PHE A 111 3.56 10.46 5.03
CA PHE A 111 4.59 10.41 6.06
C PHE A 111 5.99 10.61 5.48
N LYS A 112 6.35 9.86 4.44
CA LYS A 112 7.66 9.92 3.78
C LYS A 112 7.93 11.29 3.16
N LEU A 113 6.89 11.91 2.60
CA LEU A 113 6.96 13.26 2.07
C LEU A 113 7.28 14.28 3.17
N LYS A 114 6.63 14.20 4.33
CA LYS A 114 6.94 15.05 5.48
C LYS A 114 8.33 14.78 6.06
N ALA A 115 8.83 13.56 5.94
CA ALA A 115 10.18 13.18 6.30
C ALA A 115 11.26 13.68 5.31
N GLY A 116 10.86 14.30 4.20
CA GLY A 116 11.77 14.87 3.19
C GLY A 116 12.37 13.84 2.24
N GLU A 117 11.81 12.62 2.13
CA GLU A 117 12.35 11.56 1.28
C GLU A 117 12.27 11.87 -0.23
N TYR A 118 11.46 12.85 -0.62
CA TYR A 118 11.22 13.24 -2.03
C TYR A 118 11.62 14.70 -2.31
N GLY A 119 12.60 15.21 -1.56
CA GLY A 119 13.10 16.58 -1.68
C GLY A 119 12.60 17.54 -0.59
N THR A 120 13.04 18.80 -0.68
CA THR A 120 12.76 19.85 0.30
C THR A 120 11.82 20.92 -0.27
N PHE A 121 10.81 21.31 0.51
CA PHE A 121 9.90 22.40 0.15
C PHE A 121 10.55 23.75 0.49
N TYR A 122 10.90 24.54 -0.52
CA TYR A 122 11.46 25.89 -0.34
C TYR A 122 10.34 26.92 -0.11
N GLY A 123 9.71 26.88 1.06
CA GLY A 123 8.74 27.90 1.50
C GLY A 123 7.35 27.86 0.85
N VAL A 124 7.14 27.02 -0.16
CA VAL A 124 5.85 26.72 -0.79
C VAL A 124 5.71 25.20 -0.96
N VAL A 125 4.55 24.66 -0.61
CA VAL A 125 4.18 23.29 -0.98
C VAL A 125 3.42 23.39 -2.30
N ASP A 126 4.13 23.19 -3.40
CA ASP A 126 3.56 23.25 -4.74
C ASP A 126 2.85 21.91 -5.07
N PRO A 127 1.58 21.93 -5.53
CA PRO A 127 0.91 20.74 -6.07
C PRO A 127 1.75 19.92 -7.05
N MET A 128 2.53 20.58 -7.92
CA MET A 128 3.41 19.90 -8.88
C MET A 128 4.53 19.11 -8.17
N VAL A 129 5.09 19.65 -7.07
CA VAL A 129 6.09 18.95 -6.27
C VAL A 129 5.49 17.71 -5.60
N ILE A 130 4.24 17.80 -5.10
CA ILE A 130 3.53 16.63 -4.56
C ILE A 130 3.35 15.56 -5.65
N MET A 131 2.99 15.96 -6.86
CA MET A 131 2.85 15.04 -8.00
C MET A 131 4.19 14.40 -8.42
N SER A 132 5.29 15.17 -8.43
CA SER A 132 6.63 14.63 -8.64
C SER A 132 7.04 13.63 -7.56
N ALA A 133 6.77 13.94 -6.30
CA ALA A 133 7.03 13.01 -5.20
C ALA A 133 6.22 11.71 -5.32
N LEU A 134 4.99 11.76 -5.85
CA LEU A 134 4.20 10.56 -6.13
C LEU A 134 4.80 9.70 -7.25
N ILE A 135 5.46 10.31 -8.25
CA ILE A 135 6.20 9.56 -9.28
C ILE A 135 7.36 8.78 -8.64
N GLU A 136 8.10 9.41 -7.74
CA GLU A 136 9.17 8.74 -6.98
C GLU A 136 8.62 7.65 -6.05
N PHE A 137 7.50 7.93 -5.37
CA PHE A 137 6.82 6.94 -4.52
C PHE A 137 6.34 5.74 -5.35
N LYS A 138 5.86 5.94 -6.59
CA LYS A 138 5.50 4.85 -7.50
C LYS A 138 6.69 3.94 -7.79
N ALA A 139 7.88 4.52 -8.06
CA ALA A 139 9.10 3.75 -8.26
C ALA A 139 9.54 3.01 -6.97
N TYR A 140 9.40 3.66 -5.81
CA TYR A 140 9.62 3.03 -4.51
C TYR A 140 8.67 1.85 -4.28
N ARG A 141 7.37 2.04 -4.47
CA ARG A 141 6.34 1.01 -4.35
C ARG A 141 6.66 -0.21 -5.20
N LYS A 142 7.03 -0.01 -6.48
CA LYS A 142 7.41 -1.10 -7.38
C LYS A 142 8.53 -1.96 -6.78
N ARG A 143 9.62 -1.32 -6.33
CA ARG A 143 10.76 -2.02 -5.71
C ARG A 143 10.37 -2.75 -4.42
N GLN A 144 9.50 -2.15 -3.60
CA GLN A 144 9.03 -2.78 -2.37
C GLN A 144 8.21 -4.05 -2.65
N LEU A 145 7.26 -3.99 -3.59
CA LEU A 145 6.46 -5.15 -3.97
C LEU A 145 7.32 -6.27 -4.55
N GLU A 146 8.25 -5.94 -5.45
CA GLU A 146 9.21 -6.91 -6.02
C GLU A 146 10.08 -7.58 -4.93
N LYS A 147 10.46 -6.83 -3.90
CA LYS A 147 11.18 -7.38 -2.74
C LYS A 147 10.29 -8.37 -1.97
N TYR A 148 9.08 -7.98 -1.62
CA TYR A 148 8.18 -8.83 -0.83
C TYR A 148 7.71 -10.07 -1.58
N ASP A 149 7.51 -9.97 -2.90
CA ASP A 149 7.15 -11.11 -3.74
C ASP A 149 8.28 -12.14 -3.77
N ARG A 150 9.54 -11.69 -3.88
CA ARG A 150 10.72 -12.55 -3.84
C ARG A 150 10.87 -13.26 -2.50
N GLU A 151 10.81 -12.52 -1.40
CA GLU A 151 10.86 -13.09 -0.04
C GLU A 151 9.72 -14.09 0.19
N GLY A 152 8.52 -13.81 -0.34
CA GLY A 152 7.38 -14.72 -0.26
C GLY A 152 7.61 -16.02 -1.03
N GLN A 153 8.23 -15.95 -2.21
CA GLN A 153 8.58 -17.13 -3.01
C GLN A 153 9.69 -17.95 -2.36
N GLU A 154 10.71 -17.31 -1.78
CA GLU A 154 11.79 -17.99 -1.06
C GLU A 154 11.26 -18.76 0.15
N ARG A 155 10.44 -18.12 1.00
CA ARG A 155 9.78 -18.80 2.13
C ARG A 155 8.93 -19.98 1.68
N GLN A 156 8.15 -19.83 0.61
CA GLN A 156 7.36 -20.94 0.06
C GLN A 156 8.23 -22.10 -0.46
N ARG A 157 9.41 -21.82 -1.00
CA ARG A 157 10.36 -22.85 -1.43
C ARG A 157 10.94 -23.58 -0.22
N GLU A 158 11.41 -22.85 0.79
CA GLU A 158 11.94 -23.42 2.04
C GLU A 158 10.89 -24.30 2.73
N GLU A 159 9.65 -23.81 2.88
CA GLU A 159 8.55 -24.60 3.45
C GLU A 159 8.26 -25.88 2.65
N ARG A 160 8.41 -25.86 1.31
CA ARG A 160 8.26 -27.05 0.48
C ARG A 160 9.42 -28.03 0.68
N TYR A 161 10.66 -27.55 0.76
CA TYR A 161 11.84 -28.37 1.03
C TYR A 161 11.74 -29.02 2.42
N GLU A 162 11.34 -28.27 3.45
CA GLU A 162 11.15 -28.83 4.80
C GLU A 162 10.04 -29.89 4.84
N LYS A 163 8.92 -29.65 4.15
CA LYS A 163 7.82 -30.63 4.07
C LYS A 163 8.23 -31.88 3.31
N GLN A 164 9.02 -31.75 2.24
CA GLN A 164 9.56 -32.89 1.52
C GLN A 164 10.59 -33.67 2.36
N GLY A 165 11.46 -32.99 3.09
CA GLY A 165 12.41 -33.65 4.02
C GLY A 165 11.72 -34.34 5.21
N LYS A 166 10.57 -33.84 5.67
CA LYS A 166 9.76 -34.53 6.70
C LYS A 166 8.98 -35.71 6.15
N ASN A 167 8.57 -35.67 4.88
CA ASN A 167 7.83 -36.73 4.20
C ASN A 167 8.72 -37.76 3.50
N SER A 168 10.04 -37.59 3.49
CA SER A 168 10.95 -38.58 2.91
C SER A 168 11.01 -39.81 3.80
N VAL A 169 10.66 -40.97 3.25
CA VAL A 169 10.88 -42.27 3.90
C VAL A 169 12.38 -42.55 3.90
N PRO A 170 13.01 -42.81 5.07
CA PRO A 170 14.40 -43.20 5.13
C PRO A 170 14.65 -44.44 4.26
N PHE A 171 15.80 -44.49 3.60
CA PHE A 171 16.17 -45.65 2.79
C PHE A 171 16.18 -46.89 3.70
N PRO A 172 15.43 -47.96 3.40
CA PRO A 172 15.32 -49.10 4.31
C PRO A 172 16.69 -49.77 4.51
N ASP A 173 17.06 -50.04 5.76
CA ASP A 173 18.37 -50.61 6.13
C ASP A 173 18.72 -51.89 5.35
N HIS A 174 17.70 -52.71 5.02
CA HIS A 174 17.87 -53.97 4.28
C HIS A 174 18.16 -53.78 2.78
N LEU A 175 18.06 -52.56 2.25
CA LEU A 175 18.33 -52.23 0.85
C LEU A 175 19.66 -51.49 0.66
N GLU A 176 20.41 -51.17 1.72
CA GLU A 176 21.68 -50.41 1.67
C GLU A 176 22.71 -50.96 0.67
N PHE A 177 22.65 -52.26 0.35
CA PHE A 177 23.49 -52.85 -0.69
C PHE A 177 23.22 -52.27 -2.09
N LEU A 178 21.97 -51.93 -2.42
CA LEU A 178 21.59 -51.32 -3.70
C LEU A 178 22.13 -49.89 -3.81
N LYS A 179 22.17 -49.17 -2.68
CA LYS A 179 22.72 -47.81 -2.62
C LYS A 179 24.21 -47.79 -2.98
N LYS A 180 24.98 -48.74 -2.43
CA LYS A 180 26.40 -48.93 -2.79
C LYS A 180 26.63 -49.27 -4.26
N ILE A 181 25.72 -50.02 -4.88
CA ILE A 181 25.82 -50.37 -6.31
C ILE A 181 25.57 -49.13 -7.18
N MET A 182 24.55 -48.32 -6.84
CA MET A 182 24.22 -47.10 -7.56
C MET A 182 25.27 -45.98 -7.41
N GLU A 183 26.04 -45.96 -6.31
CA GLU A 183 27.11 -45.00 -6.05
C GLU A 183 28.47 -45.44 -6.65
N SER A 184 28.54 -46.63 -7.28
CA SER A 184 29.79 -47.23 -7.78
C SER A 184 29.98 -47.18 -9.31
N GLU A 185 29.11 -46.47 -10.04
CA GLU A 185 29.28 -46.07 -11.45
C GLU A 185 29.74 -44.62 -11.56
#